data_AF-A0A952LFH4-F1
#
_entry.id   AF-A0A952LFH4-F1
#
_cell.length_a   1.000
_cell.length_b   1.000
_cell.length_c   1.000
_cell.angle_alpha   90.00
_cell.angle_beta   90.00
_cell.angle_gamma   90.00
#
_symmetry.space_group_name_H-M   'P 1'
#
loop_
_entity.id
_entity.type
_entity.pdbx_description
1 polymer ?
#
loop_
_entity_poly.entity_id
_entity_poly.type
_entity_poly.pdbx_seq_one_letter_code
_entity_poly.pdbx_strand_id
1 'polypeptide(L)' 'MPLPTIYVDADACPVKAEVEKVAERHGVVVTHV' A
#
# COMPACT_ATOMS: atom_id res chain seq x y z
N MET A 1 10.78 -4.94 15.23
CA MET A 1 9.36 -4.57 15.04
C MET A 1 8.96 -5.07 13.66
N PRO A 2 7.84 -5.78 13.49
CA PRO A 2 7.42 -6.25 12.17
C PRO A 2 7.11 -5.05 11.26
N LEU A 3 7.33 -5.23 9.95
CA LEU A 3 6.92 -4.23 8.95
C LEU A 3 5.39 -4.06 9.00
N PRO A 4 4.87 -2.83 8.83
CA PRO A 4 3.44 -2.60 8.78
C PRO A 4 2.82 -3.30 7.58
N THR A 5 1.53 -3.65 7.67
CA THR A 5 0.76 -4.19 6.54
C THR A 5 -0.19 -3.12 6.04
N ILE A 6 -0.22 -2.92 4.71
CA ILE A 6 -1.06 -1.92 4.08
C ILE A 6 -2.15 -2.64 3.28
N TYR A 7 -3.41 -2.28 3.54
CA TYR A 7 -4.57 -2.75 2.79
C TYR A 7 -5.19 -1.58 2.03
N VAL A 8 -5.41 -1.76 0.73
CA VAL A 8 -5.95 -0.73 -0.16
C VAL A 8 -7.11 -1.33 -0.94
N ASP A 9 -8.24 -0.64 -0.93
CA ASP A 9 -9.38 -1.01 -1.76
C ASP A 9 -8.99 -0.99 -3.25
N ALA A 10 -9.19 -2.12 -3.93
CA ALA A 10 -8.69 -2.34 -5.28
C ALA A 10 -9.33 -1.42 -6.32
N ASP A 11 -10.57 -0.97 -6.07
CA ASP A 11 -11.44 -0.33 -7.05
C ASP A 11 -11.84 1.10 -6.66
N ALA A 12 -11.91 1.40 -5.36
CA ALA A 12 -12.43 2.68 -4.85
C ALA A 12 -11.35 3.62 -4.30
N CYS A 13 -10.09 3.18 -4.14
CA CYS A 13 -9.06 4.03 -3.54
C CYS A 13 -8.48 5.06 -4.54
N PRO A 14 -8.75 6.37 -4.37
CA PRO A 14 -8.27 7.40 -5.30
C PRO A 14 -6.75 7.64 -5.21
N VAL A 15 -6.10 7.07 -4.19
CA VAL A 15 -4.67 7.26 -3.89
C VAL A 15 -3.84 5.98 -4.03
N LYS A 16 -4.38 4.92 -4.64
CA LYS A 16 -3.70 3.62 -4.84
C LYS A 16 -2.27 3.77 -5.39
N ALA A 17 -2.11 4.57 -6.45
CA ALA A 17 -0.79 4.81 -7.06
C ALA A 17 0.20 5.54 -6.12
N GLU A 18 -0.29 6.36 -5.19
CA GLU A 18 0.59 7.00 -4.21
C GLU A 18 0.99 6.04 -3.09
N VAL A 19 0.06 5.17 -2.68
CA VAL A 19 0.34 4.11 -1.70
C VAL A 19 1.44 3.17 -2.21
N GLU A 20 1.38 2.78 -3.48
CA GLU A 20 2.42 1.93 -4.11
C GLU A 20 3.80 2.60 -4.08
N LYS A 21 3.92 3.88 -4.44
CA LYS A 21 5.20 4.62 -4.39
C LYS A 21 5.77 4.73 -2.98
N VAL A 22 4.91 4.98 -1.98
CA VAL A 22 5.33 5.07 -0.58
C VAL A 22 5.76 3.70 -0.07
N ALA A 23 5.02 2.65 -0.42
CA ALA A 23 5.35 1.29 -0.03
C ALA A 23 6.69 0.83 -0.61
N GLU A 24 6.98 1.15 -1.89
CA GLU A 24 8.28 0.89 -2.51
C GLU A 24 9.42 1.59 -1.76
N ARG A 25 9.24 2.88 -1.43
CA ARG A 25 10.25 3.66 -0.68
C ARG A 25 10.58 3.06 0.68
N HIS A 26 9.60 2.42 1.34
CA HIS A 26 9.75 1.87 2.68
C HIS A 26 9.94 0.35 2.72
N GLY A 27 9.96 -0.33 1.56
CA GLY A 27 10.06 -1.78 1.48
C GLY A 27 8.88 -2.52 2.11
N VAL A 28 7.68 -1.93 2.03
CA VAL A 28 6.44 -2.45 2.63
C VAL A 28 5.57 -3.11 1.56
N VAL A 29 4.86 -4.18 1.93
CA VAL A 29 3.93 -4.87 1.03
C VAL A 29 2.54 -4.24 1.10
N VAL A 30 1.95 -3.96 -0.06
CA VAL A 30 0.55 -3.53 -0.21
C VAL A 30 -0.30 -4.72 -0.63
N THR A 31 -1.40 -4.95 0.08
CA THR A 31 -2.43 -5.92 -0.28
C THR A 31 -3.64 -5.18 -0.81
N HIS A 32 -4.02 -5.47 -2.05
CA HIS A 32 -5.27 -4.95 -2.62
C HIS A 32 -6.44 -5.83 -2.18
N VAL A 33 -7.47 -5.20 -1.62
CA VAL A 33 -8.69 -5.85 -1.10
C VAL A 33 -9.93 -5.43 -1.85
#